data_AF-A0A151RW02-F1
#
_entry.id   AF-A0A151RW02-F1
#
_cell.length_a   1.000
_cell.length_b   1.000
_cell.length_c   1.000
_cell.angle_alpha   90.00
_cell.angle_beta   90.00
_cell.angle_gamma   90.00
#
_symmetry.space_group_name_H-M   'P 1'
#
loop_
_entity.id
_entity.type
_entity.pdbx_description
1 polymer ?
#
loop_
_entity_poly.entity_id
_entity_poly.type
_entity_poly.pdbx_seq_one_letter_code
_entity_poly.pdbx_strand_id
1 'polypeptide(L)'
;GSDTEACNSFKTYMHTCFHMKDQGGLKYFLGLELARGPKGLFPNQRKYTFDILDECGMINCKPCNFHMEKNHNLSSKDDELYSDPSRYRYLISRLIYLTITILDITYY
;
A
#
# COMPACT_ATOMS: atom_id res chain seq x y z
N GLY A 1 21.32 26.94 -2.41
CA GLY A 1 21.84 26.75 -3.77
C GLY A 1 21.50 25.33 -4.17
N SER A 2 20.92 25.16 -5.34
CA SER A 2 19.90 24.15 -5.62
C SER A 2 20.40 22.71 -5.75
N ASP A 3 19.79 21.80 -4.99
CA ASP A 3 19.89 20.33 -5.04
C ASP A 3 19.46 19.74 -6.41
N THR A 4 18.93 20.58 -7.31
CA THR A 4 18.43 20.18 -8.63
C THR A 4 19.55 19.84 -9.62
N GLU A 5 20.72 20.47 -9.53
CA GLU A 5 21.85 20.16 -10.42
C GLU A 5 22.45 18.79 -10.11
N ALA A 6 22.60 18.46 -8.82
CA ALA A 6 23.03 17.14 -8.36
C ALA A 6 22.00 16.04 -8.73
N CYS A 7 20.71 16.34 -8.60
CA CYS A 7 19.65 15.42 -9.01
C CYS A 7 19.67 15.15 -10.53
N ASN A 8 19.92 16.17 -11.35
CA ASN A 8 19.95 16.04 -12.80
C ASN A 8 21.22 15.31 -13.31
N SER A 9 22.37 15.56 -12.69
CA SER A 9 23.59 14.82 -13.01
C SER A 9 23.47 13.33 -12.64
N PHE A 10 22.88 13.03 -11.48
CA PHE A 10 22.59 11.66 -11.06
C PHE A 10 21.60 10.95 -12.00
N LYS A 11 20.53 11.63 -12.43
CA LYS A 11 19.60 11.10 -13.43
C LYS A 11 20.30 10.77 -14.75
N THR A 12 21.17 11.67 -15.23
CA THR A 12 21.92 11.48 -16.48
C THR A 12 22.86 10.29 -16.38
N TYR A 13 23.56 10.15 -15.25
CA TYR A 13 24.42 9.00 -14.97
C TYR A 13 23.63 7.68 -14.96
N MET A 14 22.49 7.64 -14.26
CA MET A 14 21.63 6.46 -14.18
C MET A 14 21.02 6.08 -15.54
N HIS A 15 20.61 7.06 -16.37
CA HIS A 15 20.17 6.83 -17.75
C HIS A 15 21.28 6.29 -18.67
N THR A 16 22.55 6.57 -18.36
CA THR A 16 23.69 6.07 -19.14
C THR A 16 24.01 4.61 -18.76
N CYS A 17 23.92 4.28 -17.47
CA CYS A 17 24.19 2.93 -16.97
C CYS A 17 23.02 1.95 -17.16
N PHE A 18 21.78 2.46 -17.16
CA PHE A 18 20.57 1.67 -17.23
C PHE A 18 19.62 2.21 -18.30
N HIS A 19 18.94 1.32 -19.03
CA HIS A 19 17.86 1.69 -19.95
C HIS A 19 16.61 2.16 -19.16
N MET A 20 16.73 3.33 -18.54
CA MET A 20 15.66 3.93 -17.75
C MET A 20 14.71 4.67 -18.67
N LYS A 21 13.43 4.35 -18.55
CA LYS A 21 12.35 5.14 -19.14
C LYS A 21 12.05 6.28 -18.19
N ASP A 22 12.16 7.52 -18.65
CA ASP A 22 11.74 8.67 -17.85
C ASP A 22 10.21 8.62 -17.71
N GLN A 23 9.73 8.21 -16.53
CA GLN A 23 8.29 8.13 -16.24
C GLN A 23 7.72 9.48 -15.78
N GLY A 24 8.48 10.57 -15.94
CA GLY A 24 8.20 11.85 -15.31
C GLY A 24 8.47 11.76 -13.82
N GLY A 25 7.81 12.60 -13.02
CA GLY A 25 8.08 12.54 -11.58
C GLY A 25 7.65 11.20 -10.94
N LEU A 26 8.15 10.94 -9.74
CA LEU A 26 7.93 9.71 -8.98
C LEU A 26 6.42 9.39 -8.87
N LYS A 27 6.02 8.21 -9.37
CA LYS A 27 4.67 7.64 -9.27
C LYS A 27 4.63 6.37 -8.42
N TYR A 28 5.75 5.66 -8.35
CA TYR A 28 5.89 4.45 -7.55
C TYR A 28 7.23 4.48 -6.80
N PHE A 29 7.23 4.07 -5.54
CA PHE A 29 8.43 3.90 -4.72
C PHE A 29 8.28 2.63 -3.90
N LEU A 30 9.24 1.69 -4.01
CA LEU A 30 9.20 0.39 -3.31
C LEU A 30 7.90 -0.41 -3.54
N GLY A 31 7.27 -0.26 -4.70
CA GLY A 31 5.97 -0.87 -5.03
C GLY A 31 4.74 -0.09 -4.54
N LEU A 32 4.94 1.03 -3.84
CA LEU A 32 3.89 1.92 -3.36
C LEU A 32 3.61 3.02 -4.35
N GLU A 33 2.35 3.17 -4.75
CA GLU A 33 1.94 4.31 -5.55
C GLU A 33 2.03 5.59 -4.71
N LEU A 34 2.54 6.66 -5.30
CA LEU A 34 2.68 7.98 -4.67
C LEU A 34 1.85 9.00 -5.43
N ALA A 35 1.10 9.81 -4.70
CA ALA A 35 0.41 10.96 -5.22
C ALA A 35 1.15 12.26 -4.83
N ARG A 36 1.00 13.30 -5.66
CA ARG A 36 1.59 14.62 -5.43
C ARG A 36 0.54 15.59 -4.95
N GLY A 37 0.88 16.28 -3.88
CA GLY A 37 0.09 17.37 -3.32
C GLY A 37 0.93 18.63 -3.17
N PRO A 38 0.30 19.74 -2.81
CA PRO A 38 1.00 21.03 -2.64
C PRO A 38 2.08 20.99 -1.54
N LYS A 39 2.03 20.00 -0.64
CA LYS A 39 3.01 19.81 0.44
C LYS A 39 4.08 18.74 0.15
N GLY A 40 4.05 18.10 -1.03
CA GLY A 40 5.02 17.07 -1.41
C GLY A 40 4.38 15.78 -1.91
N LEU A 41 5.13 14.68 -1.82
CA LEU A 41 4.70 13.34 -2.19
C LEU A 41 4.06 12.63 -0.99
N PHE A 42 2.94 11.95 -1.22
CA PHE A 42 2.27 11.15 -0.21
C PHE A 42 1.91 9.77 -0.77
N PRO A 43 1.98 8.69 0.03
CA PRO A 43 1.52 7.39 -0.42
C PRO A 43 0.04 7.39 -0.81
N ASN A 44 -0.26 6.73 -1.92
CA ASN A 44 -1.59 6.58 -2.50
C ASN A 44 -1.91 5.10 -2.69
N GLN A 45 -2.45 4.46 -1.65
CA GLN A 45 -2.84 3.05 -1.74
C GLN A 45 -4.27 2.82 -2.23
N ARG A 46 -4.91 3.83 -2.83
CA ARG A 46 -6.32 3.74 -3.23
C ARG A 46 -6.57 2.58 -4.20
N LYS A 47 -5.71 2.42 -5.20
CA LYS A 47 -5.80 1.30 -6.15
C LYS A 47 -5.65 -0.04 -5.44
N TYR A 48 -4.60 -0.18 -4.64
CA TYR A 48 -4.33 -1.41 -3.89
C TYR A 48 -5.47 -1.77 -2.92
N THR A 49 -6.07 -0.78 -2.27
CA THR A 49 -7.25 -0.95 -1.41
C THR A 49 -8.43 -1.45 -2.21
N PHE A 50 -8.67 -0.85 -3.39
CA PHE A 50 -9.74 -1.27 -4.29
C PHE A 50 -9.54 -2.70 -4.80
N ASP A 51 -8.31 -3.08 -5.14
CA ASP A 51 -7.97 -4.44 -5.58
C ASP A 51 -8.25 -5.48 -4.48
N ILE A 52 -7.94 -5.16 -3.20
CA ILE A 52 -8.31 -6.03 -2.06
C ILE A 52 -9.84 -6.16 -1.95
N LEU A 53 -10.56 -5.04 -2.09
CA LEU A 53 -12.02 -5.05 -2.01
C LEU A 53 -12.64 -5.86 -3.16
N ASP A 54 -12.12 -5.74 -4.38
CA ASP A 54 -12.61 -6.51 -5.54
C ASP A 54 -12.41 -8.02 -5.34
N GLU A 55 -11.21 -8.44 -4.92
CA GLU A 55 -10.91 -9.84 -4.65
C GLU A 55 -11.77 -10.46 -3.54
N CYS A 56 -12.18 -9.65 -2.57
CA CYS A 56 -13.10 -10.07 -1.51
C CYS A 56 -14.58 -9.90 -1.87
N GLY A 57 -14.91 -9.35 -3.05
CA GLY A 57 -16.30 -9.06 -3.45
C GLY A 57 -16.95 -7.92 -2.66
N MET A 58 -16.14 -7.00 -2.13
CA MET A 58 -16.54 -5.95 -1.18
C MET A 58 -16.60 -4.53 -1.76
N ILE A 59 -16.49 -4.35 -3.08
CA ILE A 59 -16.51 -3.01 -3.72
C ILE A 59 -17.73 -2.18 -3.30
N ASN A 60 -18.89 -2.82 -3.18
CA ASN A 60 -20.17 -2.16 -2.87
C ASN A 60 -20.57 -2.32 -1.39
N CYS A 61 -19.66 -2.79 -0.54
CA CYS A 61 -19.95 -2.92 0.89
C CYS A 61 -20.17 -1.54 1.52
N LYS A 62 -21.16 -1.46 2.40
CA LYS A 62 -21.40 -0.24 3.18
C LYS A 62 -20.16 0.04 4.05
N PRO A 63 -19.73 1.30 4.17
CA PRO A 63 -18.67 1.67 5.10
C PRO A 63 -19.02 1.20 6.51
N CYS A 64 -18.09 0.49 7.15
CA CYS A 64 -18.21 0.14 8.56
C CYS A 64 -17.49 1.21 9.38
N ASN A 65 -18.18 1.79 10.37
CA ASN A 65 -17.60 2.79 11.27
C ASN A 65 -16.67 2.16 12.33
N PHE A 66 -16.60 0.83 12.41
CA PHE A 66 -15.84 0.12 13.44
C PHE A 66 -14.52 -0.43 12.90
N HIS A 67 -13.43 -0.14 13.60
CA HIS A 67 -12.05 -0.42 13.23
C HIS A 67 -11.60 -1.87 13.52
N MET A 68 -12.53 -2.84 13.50
CA MET A 68 -12.56 -4.10 14.26
C MET A 68 -13.01 -3.93 15.73
N GLU A 69 -13.98 -4.73 16.15
CA GLU A 69 -14.28 -4.91 17.57
C GLU A 69 -13.13 -5.65 18.25
N LYS A 70 -12.53 -5.03 19.27
CA LYS A 70 -11.45 -5.63 20.07
C LYS A 70 -11.91 -6.82 20.92
N ASN A 71 -13.22 -6.91 21.17
CA ASN A 71 -13.84 -7.91 22.04
C ASN A 71 -14.75 -8.85 21.25
N HIS A 72 -14.32 -9.31 20.08
CA HIS A 72 -15.03 -10.41 19.45
C HIS A 72 -14.84 -11.64 20.34
N ASN A 73 -15.91 -12.05 21.03
CA ASN A 73 -15.98 -13.37 21.63
C ASN A 73 -15.92 -14.37 20.48
N LEU A 74 -14.70 -14.74 20.08
CA LEU A 74 -14.42 -15.94 19.30
C LEU A 74 -14.91 -17.09 20.16
N SER A 75 -16.21 -17.38 20.05
CA SER A 75 -16.89 -18.43 20.77
C SER A 75 -16.04 -19.68 20.63
N SER A 76 -15.59 -20.27 21.74
CA SER A 76 -14.81 -21.52 21.75
C SER A 76 -15.64 -22.74 21.33
N LYS A 77 -16.80 -22.51 20.72
CA LYS A 77 -17.59 -23.54 20.07
C LYS A 77 -16.88 -23.88 18.76
N ASP A 78 -16.83 -25.16 18.45
CA ASP A 78 -16.24 -25.72 17.23
C ASP A 78 -16.92 -25.17 15.95
N ASP A 79 -16.69 -23.90 15.65
CA ASP A 79 -17.02 -23.33 14.36
C ASP A 79 -16.06 -23.95 13.34
N GLU A 80 -16.59 -24.32 12.17
CA GLU A 80 -15.81 -24.98 11.12
C GLU A 80 -14.55 -24.15 10.79
N LEU A 81 -13.38 -24.82 10.84
CA LEU A 81 -12.12 -24.21 10.42
C LEU A 81 -12.28 -23.65 9.02
N TYR A 82 -11.73 -22.45 8.80
CA TYR A 82 -11.74 -21.84 7.47
C TYR A 82 -11.10 -22.81 6.46
N SER A 83 -11.88 -23.17 5.43
CA SER A 83 -11.55 -24.25 4.51
C SER A 83 -10.22 -24.06 3.76
N ASP A 84 -9.72 -22.83 3.64
CA ASP A 84 -8.47 -22.51 2.94
C ASP A 84 -7.52 -21.63 3.78
N PRO A 85 -6.67 -22.24 4.60
CA PRO A 85 -5.69 -21.51 5.42
C PRO A 85 -4.74 -20.62 4.59
N SER A 86 -4.47 -20.97 3.33
CA SER A 86 -3.57 -20.22 2.46
C SER A 86 -4.19 -18.90 2.04
N ARG A 87 -5.47 -18.92 1.65
CA ARG A 87 -6.22 -17.70 1.29
C ARG A 87 -6.41 -16.77 2.49
N TYR A 88 -6.64 -17.32 3.68
CA TYR A 88 -6.68 -16.52 4.91
C TYR A 88 -5.35 -15.81 5.18
N ARG A 89 -4.22 -16.55 5.15
CA ARG A 89 -2.89 -15.96 5.35
C ARG A 89 -2.54 -14.92 4.29
N TYR A 90 -2.88 -15.19 3.03
CA TYR A 90 -2.70 -14.25 1.92
C TYR A 90 -3.44 -12.92 2.18
N LEU A 91 -4.72 -12.98 2.55
CA LEU A 91 -5.50 -11.78 2.85
C LEU A 91 -4.93 -11.02 4.04
N ILE A 92 -4.53 -11.72 5.11
CA ILE A 92 -3.87 -11.09 6.26
C ILE A 92 -2.57 -10.40 5.83
N SER A 93 -1.71 -11.04 5.03
CA SER A 93 -0.50 -10.42 4.51
C SER A 93 -0.79 -9.16 3.68
N ARG A 94 -1.85 -9.17 2.87
CA ARG A 94 -2.26 -8.00 2.08
C ARG A 94 -2.78 -6.84 2.95
N LEU A 95 -3.58 -7.14 3.97
CA LEU A 95 -4.08 -6.16 4.93
C LEU A 95 -2.95 -5.57 5.79
N ILE A 96 -2.00 -6.42 6.18
CA ILE A 96 -0.78 -5.98 6.85
C ILE A 96 0.01 -5.03 5.95
N TYR A 97 0.20 -5.35 4.66
CA TYR A 97 0.87 -4.45 3.73
C TYR A 97 0.11 -3.10 3.62
N LEU A 98 -1.22 -3.13 3.51
CA LEU A 98 -2.06 -1.92 3.51
C LEU A 98 -1.88 -1.08 4.79
N THR A 99 -1.72 -1.73 5.96
CA THR A 99 -1.65 -1.05 7.27
C THR A 99 -0.23 -0.59 7.62
N ILE A 100 0.78 -1.43 7.36
CA ILE A 100 2.20 -1.15 7.64
C ILE A 100 2.69 0.03 6.82
N THR A 101 2.18 0.18 5.60
CA THR A 101 2.55 1.33 4.76
C THR A 101 2.21 2.66 5.42
N ILE A 102 1.23 2.70 6.34
CA ILE A 102 0.89 3.91 7.10
C ILE A 102 1.87 4.07 8.29
N LEU A 103 2.26 2.98 8.95
CA LEU A 103 3.18 2.95 10.09
C LEU A 103 4.64 3.29 9.73
N ASP A 104 5.12 2.88 8.55
CA ASP A 104 6.51 3.12 8.12
C ASP A 104 6.77 4.58 7.70
N ILE A 105 5.70 5.37 7.49
CA ILE A 105 5.75 6.83 7.32
C ILE A 105 5.54 7.58 8.64
N THR A 106 5.21 6.89 9.74
CA THR A 106 4.97 7.53 11.05
C THR A 106 6.19 7.55 11.97
N TYR A 107 7.37 7.19 11.48
CA TYR A 107 8.63 7.52 12.14
C TYR A 107 9.20 8.81 11.56
N TYR A 108 8.70 9.94 12.07
CA TYR A 108 9.39 11.24 12.09
C TYR A 108 8.98 12.02 13.33
#